data_AF-A0A7C8ZID2-F1
#
_entry.id   AF-A0A7C8ZID2-F1
#
_cell.length_a   1.000
_cell.length_b   1.000
_cell.length_c   1.000
_cell.angle_alpha   90.00
_cell.angle_beta   90.00
_cell.angle_gamma   90.00
#
_symmetry.space_group_name_H-M   'P 1'
#
loop_
_entity.id
_entity.type
_entity.pdbx_description
1 polymer ?
#
loop_
_entity_poly.entity_id
_entity_poly.type
_entity_poly.pdbx_seq_one_letter_code
_entity_poly.pdbx_strand_id
1 'polypeptide(L)'
;GMDVGEPVGLDVLVDGTVPTGSGLSSSTAFVCSSTIGIMGAFEVNFPKKEVAQLTCECERHIGTQSGGMDQAISIMAKTGFAELIDFNPICATDVKLPDGGSFVIAHSLA
;
A
#
# COMPACT_ATOMS: atom_id res chain seq x y z
N GLY A 1 -20.87 8.56 -16.62
CA GLY A 1 -20.00 7.58 -15.93
C GLY A 1 -18.75 7.43 -16.74
N MET A 2 -17.61 7.14 -16.11
CA MET A 2 -16.39 6.78 -16.82
C MET A 2 -16.62 5.46 -17.56
N ASP A 3 -16.29 5.40 -18.84
CA ASP A 3 -16.26 4.16 -19.61
C ASP A 3 -14.98 3.40 -19.23
N VAL A 4 -15.15 2.25 -18.58
CA VAL A 4 -14.06 1.44 -18.02
C VAL A 4 -13.79 0.17 -18.84
N GLY A 5 -14.41 0.04 -20.02
CA GLY A 5 -14.30 -1.15 -20.87
C GLY A 5 -15.01 -2.38 -20.30
N GLU A 6 -14.89 -3.52 -20.99
CA GLU A 6 -15.41 -4.79 -20.51
C GLU A 6 -14.48 -5.41 -19.45
N PRO A 7 -15.02 -5.98 -18.37
CA PRO A 7 -14.22 -6.71 -17.40
C PRO A 7 -13.48 -7.88 -18.06
N VAL A 8 -12.22 -8.08 -17.69
CA VAL A 8 -11.42 -9.23 -18.12
C VAL A 8 -11.09 -10.12 -16.92
N GLY A 9 -11.02 -11.43 -17.15
CA GLY A 9 -10.66 -12.41 -16.12
C GLY A 9 -9.15 -12.48 -15.90
N LEU A 10 -8.75 -12.77 -14.66
CA LEU A 10 -7.37 -13.03 -14.27
C LEU A 10 -7.34 -14.28 -13.37
N ASP A 11 -6.40 -15.19 -13.65
CA ASP A 11 -6.05 -16.25 -12.72
C ASP A 11 -4.97 -15.72 -11.77
N VAL A 12 -5.32 -15.60 -10.48
CA VAL A 12 -4.46 -14.96 -9.47
C VAL A 12 -4.20 -15.93 -8.32
N LEU A 13 -2.93 -16.11 -7.99
CA LEU A 13 -2.49 -16.75 -6.75
C LEU A 13 -2.04 -15.67 -5.77
N VAL A 14 -2.58 -15.71 -4.55
CA VAL A 14 -2.28 -14.75 -3.49
C VAL A 14 -1.60 -15.48 -2.33
N ASP A 15 -0.46 -14.95 -1.89
CA ASP A 15 0.25 -15.39 -0.70
C ASP A 15 0.80 -14.17 0.05
N GLY A 16 0.89 -14.24 1.37
CA GLY A 16 1.34 -13.11 2.18
C GLY A 16 1.70 -13.52 3.60
N THR A 17 2.75 -12.89 4.14
CA THR A 17 3.29 -13.21 5.46
C THR A 17 2.96 -12.15 6.52
N VAL A 18 2.29 -11.06 6.14
CA VAL A 18 1.88 -10.02 7.09
C VAL A 18 0.74 -10.56 7.96
N PRO A 19 0.88 -10.60 9.30
CA PRO A 19 -0.16 -11.15 10.16
C PRO A 19 -1.49 -10.42 9.99
N THR A 20 -2.57 -11.18 9.85
CA THR A 20 -3.91 -10.63 9.69
C THR A 20 -4.36 -9.96 10.99
N GLY A 21 -4.93 -8.75 10.89
CA GLY A 21 -5.54 -8.05 12.03
C GLY A 21 -4.56 -7.49 13.08
N SER A 22 -3.25 -7.56 12.85
CA SER A 22 -2.23 -7.18 13.85
C SER A 22 -1.86 -5.70 13.87
N GLY A 23 -2.61 -4.84 13.17
CA GLY A 23 -2.27 -3.42 13.02
C GLY A 23 -1.05 -3.15 12.13
N LEU A 24 -0.60 -4.14 11.34
CA LEU A 24 0.50 -4.02 10.37
C LEU A 24 0.00 -3.89 8.91
N SER A 25 -1.25 -3.46 8.74
CA SER A 25 -1.83 -3.11 7.44
C SER A 25 -1.83 -4.24 6.40
N SER A 26 -2.14 -5.47 6.82
CA SER A 26 -2.26 -6.62 5.89
C SER A 26 -3.35 -6.43 4.83
N SER A 27 -4.44 -5.72 5.14
CA SER A 27 -5.47 -5.34 4.16
C SER A 27 -4.90 -4.43 3.07
N THR A 28 -4.19 -3.38 3.48
CA THR A 28 -3.55 -2.45 2.58
C THR A 28 -2.49 -3.12 1.72
N ALA A 29 -1.66 -4.00 2.31
CA ALA A 29 -0.68 -4.78 1.56
C ALA A 29 -1.34 -5.61 0.45
N PHE A 30 -2.51 -6.21 0.72
CA PHE A 30 -3.28 -6.94 -0.27
C PHE A 30 -3.84 -6.02 -1.38
N VAL A 31 -4.40 -4.86 -1.03
CA VAL A 31 -4.89 -3.87 -2.01
C VAL A 31 -3.75 -3.38 -2.91
N CYS A 32 -2.64 -2.94 -2.32
CA CYS A 32 -1.49 -2.41 -3.06
C CYS A 32 -0.83 -3.47 -3.96
N SER A 33 -0.62 -4.69 -3.45
CA SER A 33 -0.05 -5.78 -4.24
C SER A 33 -0.97 -6.22 -5.39
N SER A 34 -2.29 -6.25 -5.17
CA SER A 34 -3.26 -6.53 -6.23
C SER A 34 -3.21 -5.47 -7.33
N THR A 35 -3.18 -4.19 -6.97
CA THR A 35 -3.04 -3.09 -7.94
C THR A 35 -1.74 -3.20 -8.74
N ILE A 36 -0.60 -3.43 -8.09
CA ILE A 36 0.69 -3.60 -8.77
C ILE A 36 0.68 -4.85 -9.66
N GLY A 37 0.10 -5.96 -9.20
CA GLY A 37 0.00 -7.21 -9.97
C GLY A 37 -0.83 -7.02 -11.24
N ILE A 38 -1.96 -6.33 -11.13
CA ILE A 38 -2.78 -5.93 -12.29
C ILE A 38 -1.97 -5.01 -13.22
N MET A 39 -1.34 -3.97 -12.70
CA MET A 39 -0.49 -3.08 -13.51
C MET A 39 0.57 -3.87 -14.30
N GLY A 40 1.21 -4.86 -13.66
CA GLY A 40 2.16 -5.76 -14.29
C GLY A 40 1.53 -6.63 -15.39
N ALA A 41 0.33 -7.18 -15.15
CA ALA A 41 -0.39 -8.00 -16.13
C ALA A 41 -0.81 -7.24 -17.40
N PHE A 42 -1.09 -5.94 -17.28
CA PHE A 42 -1.45 -5.05 -18.40
C PHE A 42 -0.30 -4.21 -18.93
N GLU A 43 0.92 -4.40 -18.41
CA GLU A 43 2.12 -3.64 -18.79
C GLU A 43 1.95 -2.11 -18.69
N VAL A 44 1.16 -1.64 -17.72
CA VAL A 44 0.94 -0.22 -17.44
C VAL A 44 1.79 0.23 -16.27
N ASN A 45 2.24 1.48 -16.32
CA ASN A 45 3.03 2.07 -15.24
C ASN A 45 2.50 3.45 -14.91
N PHE A 46 2.26 3.69 -13.62
CA PHE A 46 1.76 4.94 -13.08
C PHE A 46 2.73 5.48 -12.03
N PRO A 47 2.81 6.80 -11.84
CA PRO A 47 3.57 7.38 -10.75
C PRO A 47 3.16 6.78 -9.40
N LYS A 48 4.14 6.40 -8.58
CA LYS A 48 3.91 5.81 -7.25
C LYS A 48 2.91 6.60 -6.38
N LYS A 49 2.94 7.94 -6.48
CA LYS A 49 2.01 8.83 -5.77
C LYS A 49 0.56 8.61 -6.19
N GLU A 50 0.31 8.45 -7.49
CA GLU A 50 -1.02 8.18 -8.04
C GLU A 50 -1.48 6.78 -7.64
N VAL A 51 -0.60 5.79 -7.65
CA VAL A 51 -0.91 4.42 -7.19
C VAL A 51 -1.25 4.40 -5.69
N ALA A 52 -0.50 5.12 -4.86
CA ALA A 52 -0.78 5.26 -3.43
C ALA A 52 -2.13 5.93 -3.17
N GLN A 53 -2.48 6.95 -3.95
CA GLN A 53 -3.77 7.61 -3.82
C GLN A 53 -4.92 6.72 -4.32
N LEU A 54 -4.75 6.06 -5.47
CA LEU A 54 -5.72 5.10 -6.01
C LEU A 54 -6.00 3.97 -5.02
N THR A 55 -4.97 3.35 -4.47
CA THR A 55 -5.12 2.26 -3.50
C THR A 55 -5.79 2.71 -2.21
N CYS A 56 -5.58 3.95 -1.77
CA CYS A 56 -6.28 4.55 -0.64
C CYS A 56 -7.78 4.72 -0.93
N GLU A 57 -8.14 5.19 -2.13
CA GLU A 57 -9.51 5.27 -2.58
C GLU A 57 -10.16 3.88 -2.71
N CYS A 58 -9.43 2.91 -3.27
CA CYS A 58 -9.90 1.54 -3.41
C CYS A 58 -10.18 0.87 -2.07
N GLU A 59 -9.31 1.05 -1.07
CA GLU A 59 -9.52 0.44 0.25
C GLU A 59 -10.79 1.00 0.93
N ARG A 60 -11.17 2.25 0.67
CA ARG A 60 -12.43 2.80 1.20
C ARG A 60 -13.68 2.10 0.66
N HIS A 61 -13.60 1.44 -0.50
CA HIS A 61 -14.73 0.70 -1.05
C HIS A 61 -15.14 -0.52 -0.21
N ILE A 62 -14.27 -1.01 0.69
CA ILE A 62 -14.66 -2.06 1.64
C ILE A 62 -15.42 -1.52 2.87
N GLY A 63 -15.70 -0.22 2.91
CA GLY A 63 -16.46 0.46 3.96
C GLY A 63 -15.60 1.06 5.08
N THR A 64 -14.28 0.92 5.02
CA THR A 64 -13.36 1.56 5.95
C THR A 64 -13.17 3.03 5.60
N GLN A 65 -13.09 3.91 6.60
CA GLN A 65 -12.74 5.31 6.42
C GLN A 65 -11.23 5.50 6.63
N SER A 66 -10.44 4.79 5.82
CA SER A 66 -8.98 4.81 5.92
C SER A 66 -8.40 6.19 5.55
N GLY A 67 -7.32 6.57 6.25
CA GLY A 67 -6.39 7.60 5.78
C GLY A 67 -5.55 7.09 4.60
N GLY A 68 -4.42 7.73 4.32
CA GLY A 68 -3.53 7.36 3.21
C GLY A 68 -2.15 6.84 3.61
N MET A 69 -1.86 6.70 4.91
CA MET A 69 -0.51 6.38 5.41
C MET A 69 -0.05 5.00 4.95
N ASP A 70 -0.88 3.98 5.18
CA ASP A 70 -0.54 2.58 4.94
C ASP A 70 -0.27 2.33 3.45
N GLN A 71 -1.10 2.92 2.58
CA GLN A 71 -0.99 2.79 1.13
C GLN A 71 0.23 3.57 0.62
N ALA A 72 0.44 4.78 1.14
CA ALA A 72 1.60 5.60 0.83
C ALA A 72 2.90 4.87 1.13
N ILE A 73 3.06 4.34 2.36
CA ILE A 73 4.29 3.65 2.73
C ILE A 73 4.42 2.31 1.99
N SER A 74 3.34 1.58 1.75
CA SER A 74 3.39 0.31 1.02
C SER A 74 3.91 0.47 -0.42
N ILE A 75 3.59 1.59 -1.08
CA ILE A 75 3.98 1.87 -2.47
C ILE A 75 5.32 2.63 -2.57
N MET A 76 5.54 3.61 -1.69
CA MET A 76 6.65 4.57 -1.82
C MET A 76 7.90 4.17 -1.06
N ALA A 77 7.79 3.31 -0.04
CA ALA A 77 8.89 2.95 0.84
C ALA A 77 10.21 2.66 0.13
N LYS A 78 11.28 3.14 0.77
CA LYS A 78 12.65 2.94 0.36
C LYS A 78 13.43 2.17 1.42
N THR A 79 14.11 1.11 0.99
CA THR A 79 14.97 0.30 1.85
C THR A 79 15.99 1.17 2.60
N GLY A 80 16.04 1.00 3.93
CA GLY A 80 16.98 1.70 4.81
C GLY A 80 16.50 3.06 5.33
N PHE A 81 15.30 3.50 4.96
CA PHE A 81 14.71 4.76 5.41
C PHE A 81 13.32 4.52 6.00
N ALA A 82 12.97 5.29 7.02
CA ALA A 82 11.56 5.59 7.30
C ALA A 82 11.12 6.72 6.36
N GLU A 83 9.82 6.98 6.27
CA GLU A 83 9.32 8.11 5.47
C GLU A 83 8.42 9.01 6.32
N LEU A 84 8.64 10.32 6.20
CA LEU A 84 7.67 11.32 6.61
C LEU A 84 6.67 11.47 5.46
N ILE A 85 5.42 11.10 5.71
CA ILE A 85 4.34 11.16 4.72
C ILE A 85 3.48 12.39 4.97
N ASP A 86 3.48 13.29 4.00
CA ASP A 86 2.59 14.45 3.94
C ASP A 86 1.40 14.15 3.03
N PHE A 87 0.26 14.77 3.34
CA PHE A 87 -0.97 14.66 2.55
C PHE A 87 -1.39 16.05 2.05
N ASN A 88 -2.14 16.07 0.93
CA ASN A 88 -2.62 17.30 0.28
C ASN A 88 -1.51 18.25 -0.22
N PRO A 89 -0.63 17.83 -1.15
CA PRO A 89 -0.63 16.56 -1.90
C PRO A 89 0.20 15.46 -1.22
N ILE A 90 0.03 14.21 -1.67
CA ILE A 90 0.82 13.09 -1.15
C ILE A 90 2.32 13.25 -1.44
N CYS A 91 3.13 13.19 -0.40
CA CYS A 91 4.58 13.26 -0.50
C CYS A 91 5.24 12.33 0.52
N ALA A 92 6.40 11.78 0.15
CA ALA A 92 7.23 10.96 1.03
C ALA A 92 8.63 11.58 1.08
N THR A 93 9.09 11.87 2.28
CA THR A 93 10.44 12.40 2.52
C THR A 93 11.23 11.37 3.31
N ASP A 94 12.39 10.97 2.78
CA ASP A 94 13.30 10.02 3.42
C ASP A 94 13.72 10.51 4.83
N VAL A 95 13.56 9.65 5.83
CA VAL A 95 14.00 9.87 7.21
C VAL A 95 14.99 8.77 7.59
N LYS A 96 16.26 9.15 7.78
CA LYS A 96 17.28 8.23 8.29
C LYS A 96 17.06 8.01 9.79
N LEU A 97 16.88 6.75 10.17
CA LEU A 97 16.77 6.36 11.58
C LEU A 97 18.14 6.43 12.28
N PRO A 98 18.18 6.64 13.62
CA PRO A 98 19.44 6.66 14.37
C PRO A 98 20.21 5.36 14.22
N ASP A 99 21.52 5.48 14.02
CA ASP A 99 22.42 4.33 13.97
C ASP A 99 22.53 3.69 15.38
N GLY A 100 22.70 2.36 15.43
CA GLY A 100 22.93 1.63 16.69
C GLY A 100 21.68 1.23 17.49
N GLY A 101 20.48 1.39 16.90
CA GLY A 101 19.21 0.92 17.48
C GLY A 101 18.49 -0.13 16.63
N SER A 102 17.46 -0.75 17.19
CA SER A 102 16.55 -1.64 16.46
C SER A 102 15.11 -1.39 16.88
N PHE A 103 14.20 -1.38 15.90
CA PHE A 103 12.75 -1.38 16.15
C PHE A 103 12.28 -2.83 16.24
N VAL A 104 11.55 -3.16 17.30
CA VAL A 104 11.00 -4.51 17.53
C VAL A 104 9.48 -4.42 17.54
N ILE A 105 8.83 -5.24 16.71
CA ILE A 105 7.38 -5.37 16.67
C ILE A 105 6.98 -6.52 17.59
N ALA A 106 6.11 -6.26 18.56
CA ALA A 106 5.54 -7.26 19.46
C ALA A 106 4.02 -7.31 19.27
N HIS A 107 3.51 -8.42 18.73
CA HIS A 107 2.08 -8.63 18.49
C HIS A 107 1.39 -9.12 19.76
N SER A 108 0.30 -8.46 20.17
CA SER A 108 -0.45 -8.79 21.39
C SER A 108 -1.19 -10.13 21.34
N LEU A 109 -1.46 -10.68 20.15
CA LEU A 109 -2.25 -11.90 19.93
C LEU A 109 -3.70 -11.82 20.43
N ALA A 110 -4.21 -10.60 20.66
CA ALA A 110 -5.57 -10.33 21.11
C ALA A 110 -6.58 -10.39 19.96
#